data_AF-A0A957HEI9-F1
#
_entry.id   AF-A0A957HEI9-F1
#
_cell.length_a   1.000
_cell.length_b   1.000
_cell.length_c   1.000
_cell.angle_alpha   90.00
_cell.angle_beta   90.00
_cell.angle_gamma   90.00
#
_symmetry.space_group_name_H-M   'P 1'
#
loop_
_entity.id
_entity.type
_entity.pdbx_description
1 polymer ?
#
loop_
_entity_poly.entity_id
_entity_poly.type
_entity_poly.pdbx_seq_one_letter_code
_entity_poly.pdbx_strand_id
1 'polypeptide(L)'
;MQNYIEGSSPLSRDIKFLGNSLGQIIKEQHGEDALELVEEVRKSARARRVPVPNAAERLEQRIRDTTLAQKQVLIQAFSNYFQLTNIAEDQQRIRVLRDRERAGKLGEDIAQAIHSLREQGFSADQIRDLLARLRLRLVLTAHPSESKRKEVLLKLRSITDMLRRYDREAMIPREVDALQQELAAEIEELWQTKPIRPQQTTVADEVDFGLYFMTNVIMETVVDIYDNLQTCLDEAYPDENWDEIPPVLYFASWIGGDRDGNPNVTEKVTWETLKTLRKTARHVYMDEIDDLRSHLTQFVDGAEEEAYPEFADQAAKYTGEPYRKSMHVIWKKLAGDKYATGADLLADLQKVYDSLLANNGKRVAEQVIRPLMRKVKVFGLHLTPLEVREDAGLHAATIDELFRLYAIHPDYLNADEETKTDLLTKEILNQRPLFPPHLDQLSDTSRRIIGTWQMIARAHDKFGTTVIDTVIASMSKQPSDVLAMLLFASEVGINEHVQIVPLFETIQDLRNAPDVMTRLFLNPAYKQYMEARGD
;
A
#
# COMPACT_ATOMS: atom_id res chain seq x y z
N MET A 1 10.14 -10.35 -34.92
CA MET A 1 11.23 -9.42 -34.51
C MET A 1 12.65 -9.77 -34.99
N GLN A 2 12.87 -10.89 -35.70
CA GLN A 2 14.23 -11.33 -36.09
C GLN A 2 14.74 -10.73 -37.42
N ASN A 3 13.87 -10.05 -38.19
CA ASN A 3 14.20 -9.42 -39.47
C ASN A 3 14.22 -7.88 -39.44
N TYR A 4 14.25 -7.23 -38.27
CA TYR A 4 14.24 -5.77 -38.19
C TYR A 4 15.34 -5.21 -37.28
N ILE A 5 16.38 -4.70 -37.95
CA ILE A 5 17.43 -3.75 -37.53
C ILE A 5 18.51 -4.32 -36.62
N GLU A 6 19.55 -4.88 -37.25
CA GLU A 6 20.92 -4.84 -36.70
C GLU A 6 21.29 -3.37 -36.40
N GLY A 7 21.60 -3.05 -35.13
CA GLY A 7 22.14 -1.74 -34.71
C GLY A 7 21.20 -0.79 -33.94
N SER A 8 19.93 -1.15 -33.70
CA SER A 8 19.01 -0.33 -32.88
C SER A 8 19.14 -0.68 -31.39
N SER A 9 19.15 0.32 -30.49
CA SER A 9 19.12 0.05 -29.05
C SER A 9 17.83 -0.70 -28.66
N PRO A 10 17.83 -1.54 -27.61
CA PRO A 10 16.64 -2.24 -27.13
C PRO A 10 15.46 -1.31 -26.86
N LEU A 11 15.72 -0.13 -26.28
CA LEU A 11 14.71 0.92 -26.09
C LEU A 11 14.08 1.40 -27.41
N SER A 12 14.92 1.74 -28.40
CA SER A 12 14.42 2.24 -29.68
C SER A 12 13.62 1.17 -30.43
N ARG A 13 13.98 -0.10 -30.25
CA ARG A 13 13.27 -1.24 -30.81
C ARG A 13 11.86 -1.36 -30.20
N ASP A 14 11.74 -1.27 -28.88
CA ASP A 14 10.46 -1.39 -28.18
C ASP A 14 9.54 -0.20 -28.47
N ILE A 15 10.05 1.04 -28.40
CA ILE A 15 9.29 2.24 -28.75
C ILE A 15 8.74 2.13 -30.18
N LYS A 16 9.58 1.66 -31.12
CA LYS A 16 9.17 1.49 -32.52
C LYS A 16 8.10 0.41 -32.65
N PHE A 17 8.25 -0.73 -31.98
CA PHE A 17 7.25 -1.79 -32.00
C PHE A 17 5.91 -1.30 -31.45
N LEU A 18 5.89 -0.78 -30.23
CA LEU A 18 4.67 -0.32 -29.57
C LEU A 18 4.00 0.82 -30.36
N GLY A 19 4.79 1.77 -30.87
CA GLY A 19 4.30 2.87 -31.70
C GLY A 19 3.72 2.41 -33.03
N ASN A 20 4.36 1.44 -33.69
CA ASN A 20 3.86 0.88 -34.95
C ASN A 20 2.55 0.10 -34.73
N SER A 21 2.47 -0.71 -33.67
CA SER A 21 1.25 -1.45 -33.32
C SER A 21 0.09 -0.49 -33.05
N LEU A 22 0.33 0.55 -32.24
CA LEU A 22 -0.67 1.59 -32.00
C LEU A 22 -1.10 2.31 -33.30
N GLY A 23 -0.14 2.64 -34.17
CA GLY A 23 -0.43 3.27 -35.46
C GLY A 23 -1.30 2.39 -36.36
N GLN A 24 -1.02 1.09 -36.40
CA GLN A 24 -1.81 0.13 -37.16
C GLN A 24 -3.25 0.03 -36.61
N ILE A 25 -3.42 -0.01 -35.29
CA ILE A 25 -4.74 -0.03 -34.63
C ILE A 25 -5.54 1.26 -34.94
N ILE A 26 -4.89 2.43 -34.92
CA ILE A 26 -5.53 3.70 -35.28
C ILE A 26 -6.03 3.65 -36.73
N LYS A 27 -5.20 3.16 -37.65
CA LYS A 27 -5.54 3.00 -39.06
C LYS A 27 -6.70 2.03 -39.27
N GLU A 28 -6.70 0.90 -38.58
CA GLU A 28 -7.77 -0.11 -38.69
C GLU A 28 -9.11 0.38 -38.14
N GLN A 29 -9.10 1.15 -37.04
CA GLN A 29 -10.33 1.57 -36.38
C GLN A 29 -10.87 2.93 -36.85
N HIS A 30 -10.00 3.85 -37.28
CA HIS A 30 -10.37 5.23 -37.62
C HIS A 30 -9.93 5.66 -39.03
N GLY A 31 -9.29 4.77 -39.80
CA GLY A 31 -8.87 5.01 -41.18
C GLY A 31 -7.49 5.65 -41.32
N GLU A 32 -6.99 5.71 -42.56
CA GLU A 32 -5.68 6.29 -42.90
C GLU A 32 -5.59 7.77 -42.48
N ASP A 33 -6.62 8.55 -42.77
CA ASP A 33 -6.68 9.99 -42.50
C ASP A 33 -6.46 10.30 -41.00
N ALA A 34 -6.93 9.43 -40.11
CA ALA A 34 -6.74 9.58 -38.67
C ALA A 34 -5.27 9.35 -38.26
N LEU A 35 -4.62 8.32 -38.82
CA LEU A 35 -3.21 8.06 -38.59
C LEU A 35 -2.33 9.19 -39.16
N GLU A 36 -2.65 9.66 -40.37
CA GLU A 36 -1.96 10.79 -41.00
C GLU A 36 -2.07 12.06 -40.13
N LEU A 37 -3.26 12.36 -39.61
CA LEU A 37 -3.46 13.48 -38.70
C LEU A 37 -2.59 13.37 -37.44
N VAL A 38 -2.53 12.19 -36.81
CA VAL A 38 -1.67 11.95 -35.62
C VAL A 38 -0.20 12.19 -35.96
N GLU A 39 0.27 11.66 -37.09
CA GLU A 39 1.64 11.82 -37.56
C GLU A 39 1.99 13.28 -37.91
N GLU A 40 1.08 14.01 -38.54
CA GLU A 40 1.25 15.42 -38.85
C GLU A 40 1.35 16.28 -37.59
N VAL A 41 0.49 16.04 -36.61
CA VAL A 41 0.53 16.73 -35.30
C VAL A 41 1.84 16.40 -34.58
N ARG A 42 2.29 15.14 -34.60
CA ARG A 42 3.57 14.71 -34.01
C ARG A 42 4.76 15.41 -34.67
N LYS A 43 4.80 15.47 -36.01
CA LYS A 43 5.85 16.17 -36.77
C LYS A 43 5.86 17.67 -36.46
N SER A 44 4.69 18.29 -36.39
CA SER A 44 4.53 19.72 -36.06
C SER A 44 4.99 20.04 -34.64
N ALA A 45 4.67 19.18 -33.67
CA ALA A 45 5.15 19.29 -32.29
C ALA A 45 6.67 19.15 -32.19
N ARG A 46 7.29 18.26 -32.98
CA ARG A 46 8.75 18.12 -33.06
C ARG A 46 9.40 19.35 -33.69
N ALA A 47 8.81 19.90 -34.76
CA ALA A 47 9.31 21.09 -35.43
C ALA A 47 9.34 22.31 -34.51
N ARG A 48 8.41 22.43 -33.55
CA ARG A 48 8.42 23.47 -32.51
C ARG A 48 9.64 23.41 -31.57
N ARG A 49 10.29 22.24 -31.41
CA ARG A 49 11.49 22.08 -30.57
C ARG A 49 12.79 22.47 -31.28
N VAL A 50 12.71 22.78 -32.57
CA VAL A 50 13.83 23.21 -33.43
C VAL A 50 13.50 24.63 -33.92
N PRO A 51 14.47 25.50 -34.27
CA PRO A 51 14.19 26.87 -34.72
C PRO A 51 13.56 26.92 -36.13
N VAL A 52 12.36 26.34 -36.27
CA VAL A 52 11.53 26.42 -37.48
C VAL A 52 10.57 27.59 -37.32
N PRO A 53 10.60 28.60 -38.22
CA PRO A 53 9.69 29.74 -38.16
C PRO A 53 8.22 29.33 -38.16
N ASN A 54 7.41 29.99 -37.33
CA ASN A 54 5.95 29.81 -37.21
C ASN A 54 5.49 28.38 -36.89
N ALA A 55 6.37 27.51 -36.38
CA ALA A 55 6.02 26.13 -36.05
C ALA A 55 4.95 26.03 -34.95
N ALA A 56 4.97 26.93 -33.97
CA ALA A 56 3.96 26.99 -32.92
C ALA A 56 2.58 27.38 -33.47
N GLU A 57 2.52 28.43 -34.29
CA GLU A 57 1.28 28.91 -34.93
C GLU A 57 0.67 27.85 -35.84
N ARG A 58 1.49 27.15 -36.64
CA ARG A 58 1.03 26.06 -37.51
C ARG A 58 0.41 24.91 -36.72
N LEU A 59 1.04 24.50 -35.61
CA LEU A 59 0.52 23.45 -34.74
C LEU A 59 -0.81 23.88 -34.11
N GLU A 60 -0.87 25.12 -33.59
CA GLU A 60 -2.08 25.66 -32.98
C GLU A 60 -3.24 25.71 -33.97
N GLN A 61 -3.01 26.26 -35.17
CA GLN A 61 -4.01 26.33 -36.23
C GLN A 61 -4.49 24.93 -36.59
N ARG A 62 -3.57 23.96 -36.77
CA ARG A 62 -3.96 22.59 -37.12
C ARG A 62 -4.84 21.96 -36.03
N ILE A 63 -4.53 22.16 -34.75
CA ILE A 63 -5.37 21.67 -33.65
C ILE A 63 -6.73 22.37 -33.65
N ARG A 64 -6.80 23.68 -33.92
CA ARG A 64 -8.07 24.42 -34.00
C ARG A 64 -8.97 23.88 -35.11
N ASP A 65 -8.40 23.56 -36.26
CA ASP A 65 -9.10 23.08 -37.46
C ASP A 65 -9.65 21.64 -37.32
N THR A 66 -9.25 20.90 -36.28
CA THR A 66 -9.77 19.54 -36.05
C THR A 66 -11.20 19.53 -35.54
N THR A 67 -11.99 18.59 -36.05
CA THR A 67 -13.35 18.29 -35.55
C THR A 67 -13.30 17.69 -34.15
N LEU A 68 -14.44 17.65 -33.44
CA LEU A 68 -14.51 17.03 -32.11
C LEU A 68 -14.08 15.55 -32.13
N ALA A 69 -14.50 14.79 -33.15
CA ALA A 69 -14.12 13.39 -33.31
C ALA A 69 -12.61 13.24 -33.53
N GLN A 70 -12.01 14.08 -34.37
CA GLN A 70 -10.56 14.10 -34.58
C GLN A 70 -9.80 14.47 -33.29
N LYS A 71 -10.30 15.43 -32.51
CA LYS A 71 -9.72 15.79 -31.20
C LYS A 71 -9.74 14.61 -30.23
N GLN A 72 -10.83 13.84 -30.18
CA GLN A 72 -10.92 12.65 -29.34
C GLN A 72 -9.87 11.60 -29.73
N VAL A 73 -9.73 11.31 -31.03
CA VAL A 73 -8.71 10.38 -31.54
C VAL A 73 -7.30 10.88 -31.22
N LEU A 74 -7.02 12.17 -31.42
CA LEU A 74 -5.71 12.76 -31.10
C LEU A 74 -5.38 12.65 -29.60
N ILE A 75 -6.32 12.99 -28.72
CA ILE A 75 -6.13 12.89 -27.27
C ILE A 75 -5.82 11.44 -26.89
N GLN A 76 -6.57 10.49 -27.43
CA GLN A 76 -6.40 9.06 -27.14
C GLN A 76 -5.07 8.52 -27.69
N ALA A 77 -4.71 8.88 -28.93
CA ALA A 77 -3.45 8.50 -29.57
C ALA A 77 -2.24 8.99 -28.78
N PHE A 78 -2.18 10.28 -28.45
CA PHE A 78 -1.05 10.79 -27.69
C PHE A 78 -1.03 10.24 -26.26
N SER A 79 -2.19 10.09 -25.60
CA SER A 79 -2.25 9.50 -24.25
C SER A 79 -1.70 8.08 -24.23
N ASN A 80 -2.15 7.21 -25.14
CA ASN A 80 -1.67 5.83 -25.21
C ASN A 80 -0.22 5.77 -25.67
N TYR A 81 0.18 6.59 -26.65
CA TYR A 81 1.58 6.66 -27.09
C TYR A 81 2.54 7.01 -25.96
N PHE A 82 2.20 8.01 -25.13
CA PHE A 82 3.04 8.38 -23.98
C PHE A 82 3.07 7.29 -22.91
N GLN A 83 1.93 6.62 -22.63
CA GLN A 83 1.89 5.49 -21.69
C GLN A 83 2.80 4.34 -22.16
N LEU A 84 2.70 3.96 -23.44
CA LEU A 84 3.52 2.90 -24.02
C LEU A 84 5.01 3.27 -24.07
N THR A 85 5.32 4.54 -24.36
CA THR A 85 6.71 5.03 -24.34
C THR A 85 7.28 4.98 -22.94
N ASN A 86 6.52 5.39 -21.92
CA ASN A 86 6.95 5.31 -20.52
C ASN A 86 7.25 3.87 -20.11
N ILE A 87 6.40 2.90 -20.50
CA ILE A 87 6.65 1.47 -20.25
C ILE A 87 7.97 1.03 -20.89
N ALA A 88 8.23 1.40 -22.14
CA ALA A 88 9.48 1.05 -22.82
C ALA A 88 10.71 1.67 -22.13
N GLU A 89 10.60 2.91 -21.67
CA GLU A 89 11.66 3.59 -20.90
C GLU A 89 11.90 2.90 -19.55
N ASP A 90 10.83 2.53 -18.82
CA ASP A 90 10.93 1.82 -17.55
C ASP A 90 11.55 0.43 -17.72
N GLN A 91 11.18 -0.32 -18.78
CA GLN A 91 11.84 -1.57 -19.12
C GLN A 91 13.33 -1.37 -19.44
N GLN A 92 13.68 -0.31 -20.17
CA GLN A 92 15.09 0.00 -20.42
C GLN A 92 15.86 0.31 -19.14
N ARG A 93 15.26 1.02 -18.17
CA ARG A 93 15.88 1.24 -16.85
C ARG A 93 16.15 -0.08 -16.15
N ILE A 94 15.19 -1.01 -16.16
CA ILE A 94 15.37 -2.36 -15.60
C ILE A 94 16.50 -3.10 -16.30
N ARG A 95 16.60 -3.05 -17.63
CA ARG A 95 17.72 -3.67 -18.38
C ARG A 95 19.07 -3.10 -17.94
N VAL A 96 19.19 -1.78 -17.86
CA VAL A 96 20.42 -1.11 -17.43
C VAL A 96 20.82 -1.51 -16.01
N LEU A 97 19.86 -1.62 -15.09
CA LEU A 97 20.12 -2.09 -13.73
C LEU A 97 20.63 -3.53 -13.71
N ARG A 98 19.98 -4.43 -14.47
CA ARG A 98 20.42 -5.83 -14.57
C ARG A 98 21.79 -5.99 -15.20
N ASP A 99 22.11 -5.20 -16.23
CA ASP A 99 23.44 -5.22 -16.86
C ASP A 99 24.53 -4.71 -15.91
N ARG A 100 24.21 -3.70 -15.09
CA ARG A 100 25.12 -3.23 -14.02
C ARG A 100 25.31 -4.27 -12.94
N GLU A 101 24.24 -4.92 -12.49
CA GLU A 101 24.27 -5.98 -11.49
C GLU A 101 25.10 -7.18 -11.99
N ARG A 102 24.85 -7.65 -13.23
CA ARG A 102 25.66 -8.70 -13.88
C ARG A 102 27.14 -8.33 -14.00
N ALA A 103 27.44 -7.05 -14.17
CA ALA A 103 28.80 -6.54 -14.22
C ALA A 103 29.43 -6.30 -12.83
N GLY A 104 28.69 -6.54 -11.73
CA GLY A 104 29.14 -6.26 -10.36
C GLY A 104 29.29 -4.76 -10.06
N LYS A 105 28.54 -3.90 -10.75
CA LYS A 105 28.65 -2.43 -10.68
C LYS A 105 27.36 -1.76 -10.21
N LEU A 106 26.48 -2.48 -9.52
CA LEU A 106 25.33 -1.86 -8.89
C LEU A 106 25.84 -1.03 -7.72
N GLY A 107 25.99 0.28 -7.93
CA GLY A 107 26.12 1.23 -6.83
C GLY A 107 24.71 1.61 -6.39
N GLU A 108 24.50 1.73 -5.07
CA GLU A 108 23.25 2.13 -4.41
C GLU A 108 22.25 0.99 -4.16
N ASP A 109 22.70 -0.16 -3.64
CA ASP A 109 21.85 -1.27 -3.20
C ASP A 109 22.02 -1.63 -1.69
N ILE A 110 21.19 -2.56 -1.22
CA ILE A 110 21.20 -3.04 0.17
C ILE A 110 22.56 -3.66 0.52
N ALA A 111 23.17 -4.40 -0.42
CA ALA A 111 24.48 -5.03 -0.24
C ALA A 111 25.55 -3.98 0.04
N GLN A 112 25.63 -2.92 -0.76
CA GLN A 112 26.59 -1.84 -0.58
C GLN A 112 26.38 -1.11 0.75
N ALA A 113 25.13 -0.88 1.16
CA ALA A 113 24.83 -0.24 2.44
C ALA A 113 25.36 -1.08 3.62
N ILE A 114 25.12 -2.40 3.61
CA ILE A 114 25.60 -3.31 4.65
C ILE A 114 27.13 -3.42 4.62
N HIS A 115 27.73 -3.56 3.43
CA HIS A 115 29.18 -3.58 3.29
C HIS A 115 29.82 -2.30 3.80
N SER A 116 29.24 -1.14 3.51
CA SER A 116 29.73 0.16 3.99
C SER A 116 29.68 0.26 5.52
N LEU A 117 28.63 -0.26 6.17
CA LEU A 117 28.54 -0.31 7.63
C LEU A 117 29.58 -1.26 8.22
N ARG A 118 29.80 -2.42 7.60
CA ARG A 118 30.83 -3.37 8.02
C ARG A 118 32.24 -2.76 7.89
N GLU A 119 32.54 -2.08 6.79
CA GLU A 119 33.82 -1.38 6.58
C GLU A 119 34.07 -0.26 7.59
N GLN A 120 32.99 0.38 8.07
CA GLN A 120 33.05 1.36 9.17
C GLN A 120 33.23 0.72 10.56
N GLY A 121 33.26 -0.61 10.65
CA GLY A 121 33.52 -1.34 11.90
C GLY A 121 32.28 -1.63 12.74
N PHE A 122 31.07 -1.57 12.17
CA PHE A 122 29.86 -2.00 12.88
C PHE A 122 29.90 -3.52 13.11
N SER A 123 29.65 -3.92 14.36
CA SER A 123 29.46 -5.32 14.75
C SER A 123 28.06 -5.83 14.40
N ALA A 124 27.89 -7.15 14.33
CA ALA A 124 26.60 -7.77 14.06
C ALA A 124 25.52 -7.37 15.08
N ASP A 125 25.86 -7.30 16.37
CA ASP A 125 24.95 -6.85 17.43
C ASP A 125 24.46 -5.42 17.19
N GLN A 126 25.35 -4.51 16.80
CA GLN A 126 24.98 -3.14 16.47
C GLN A 126 24.05 -3.06 15.24
N ILE A 127 24.22 -3.97 14.27
CA ILE A 127 23.31 -4.08 13.12
C ILE A 127 21.94 -4.63 13.56
N ARG A 128 21.89 -5.64 14.44
CA ARG A 128 20.62 -6.13 15.02
C ARG A 128 19.88 -5.01 15.75
N ASP A 129 20.58 -4.24 16.58
CA ASP A 129 20.02 -3.09 17.31
C ASP A 129 19.56 -1.97 16.37
N LEU A 130 20.22 -1.79 15.22
CA LEU A 130 19.79 -0.85 14.19
C LEU A 130 18.50 -1.33 13.52
N LEU A 131 18.46 -2.58 13.07
CA LEU A 131 17.29 -3.17 12.42
C LEU A 131 16.08 -3.22 13.36
N ALA A 132 16.28 -3.47 14.65
CA ALA A 132 15.20 -3.47 15.65
C ALA A 132 14.54 -2.08 15.84
N ARG A 133 15.25 -0.99 15.52
CA ARG A 133 14.75 0.39 15.63
C ARG A 133 14.34 1.00 14.29
N LEU A 134 14.81 0.44 13.19
CA LEU A 134 14.51 0.93 11.85
C LEU A 134 13.05 0.68 11.51
N ARG A 135 12.31 1.76 11.19
CA ARG A 135 10.92 1.68 10.77
C ARG A 135 10.69 2.56 9.54
N LEU A 136 10.37 1.95 8.42
CA LEU A 136 9.91 2.61 7.20
C LEU A 136 8.42 2.34 7.01
N ARG A 137 7.57 3.33 7.29
CA ARG A 137 6.12 3.24 7.11
C ARG A 137 5.71 3.86 5.77
N LEU A 138 5.19 3.03 4.86
CA LEU A 138 4.71 3.44 3.55
C LEU A 138 3.18 3.57 3.58
N VAL A 139 2.69 4.80 3.47
CA VAL A 139 1.24 5.09 3.54
C VAL A 139 0.66 5.19 2.14
N LEU A 140 -0.26 4.30 1.81
CA LEU A 140 -1.01 4.33 0.56
C LEU A 140 -2.10 5.39 0.61
N THR A 141 -2.09 6.29 -0.37
CA THR A 141 -3.12 7.30 -0.53
C THR A 141 -3.97 7.01 -1.76
N ALA A 142 -5.25 7.36 -1.72
CA ALA A 142 -6.03 7.45 -2.96
C ALA A 142 -5.38 8.52 -3.84
N HIS A 143 -5.25 8.28 -5.14
CA HIS A 143 -4.63 9.25 -6.03
C HIS A 143 -5.69 10.30 -6.45
N PRO A 144 -5.63 11.56 -5.97
CA PRO A 144 -6.72 12.52 -6.13
C PRO A 144 -6.94 12.98 -7.59
N SER A 145 -5.98 12.70 -8.48
CA SER A 145 -5.98 13.16 -9.88
C SER A 145 -5.78 12.08 -10.93
N GLU A 146 -5.64 10.79 -10.55
CA GLU A 146 -5.54 9.74 -11.57
C GLU A 146 -6.93 9.34 -12.01
N SER A 147 -7.43 10.07 -13.01
CA SER A 147 -8.63 9.73 -13.79
C SER A 147 -8.54 8.38 -14.51
N LYS A 148 -7.37 7.72 -14.45
CA LYS A 148 -7.11 6.44 -15.10
C LYS A 148 -7.88 5.34 -14.38
N ARG A 149 -8.67 4.64 -15.17
CA ARG A 149 -9.35 3.41 -14.75
C ARG A 149 -8.36 2.33 -14.30
N LYS A 150 -8.71 1.59 -13.24
CA LYS A 150 -8.04 0.33 -12.83
C LYS A 150 -7.73 -0.55 -14.04
N GLU A 151 -8.71 -0.67 -14.93
CA GLU A 151 -8.61 -1.46 -16.14
C GLU A 151 -7.48 -1.00 -17.06
N VAL A 152 -7.24 0.31 -17.20
CA VAL A 152 -6.09 0.83 -17.98
C VAL A 152 -4.78 0.36 -17.37
N LEU A 153 -4.65 0.47 -16.04
CA LEU A 153 -3.42 0.07 -15.35
C LEU A 153 -3.17 -1.44 -15.42
N LEU A 154 -4.22 -2.26 -15.36
CA LEU A 154 -4.12 -3.70 -15.60
C LEU A 154 -3.55 -4.01 -16.99
N LYS A 155 -4.01 -3.30 -18.03
CA LYS A 155 -3.51 -3.47 -19.41
C LYS A 155 -2.07 -3.01 -19.54
N LEU A 156 -1.72 -1.84 -18.98
CA LEU A 156 -0.35 -1.35 -18.96
C LEU A 156 0.60 -2.31 -18.24
N ARG A 157 0.15 -2.94 -17.16
CA ARG A 157 0.91 -4.00 -16.48
C ARG A 157 1.05 -5.25 -17.35
N SER A 158 -0.03 -5.73 -17.98
CA SER A 158 0.03 -6.86 -18.92
C SER A 158 1.08 -6.63 -20.02
N ILE A 159 1.07 -5.45 -20.65
CA ILE A 159 2.06 -5.02 -21.64
C ILE A 159 3.48 -5.04 -21.06
N THR A 160 3.66 -4.51 -19.85
CA THR A 160 4.95 -4.50 -19.13
C THR A 160 5.46 -5.93 -18.88
N ASP A 161 4.59 -6.82 -18.43
CA ASP A 161 4.94 -8.22 -18.13
C ASP A 161 5.28 -8.98 -19.41
N MET A 162 4.56 -8.75 -20.51
CA MET A 162 4.90 -9.32 -21.83
C MET A 162 6.26 -8.84 -22.35
N LEU A 163 6.57 -7.54 -22.23
CA LEU A 163 7.90 -7.01 -22.60
C LEU A 163 9.01 -7.59 -21.73
N ARG A 164 8.75 -7.72 -20.42
CA ARG A 164 9.68 -8.35 -19.49
C ARG A 164 9.90 -9.82 -19.83
N ARG A 165 8.85 -10.54 -20.20
CA ARG A 165 8.90 -11.95 -20.64
C ARG A 165 9.76 -12.11 -21.89
N TYR A 166 9.55 -11.23 -22.88
CA TYR A 166 10.37 -11.17 -24.11
C TYR A 166 11.87 -11.04 -23.84
N ASP A 167 12.26 -10.27 -22.82
CA ASP A 167 13.67 -10.09 -22.47
C ASP A 167 14.25 -11.21 -21.58
N ARG A 168 13.40 -11.94 -20.86
CA ARG A 168 13.81 -12.96 -19.89
C ARG A 168 13.86 -14.36 -20.48
N GLU A 169 12.96 -14.68 -21.40
CA GLU A 169 12.84 -16.01 -21.99
C GLU A 169 13.62 -16.11 -23.29
N ALA A 170 14.35 -17.22 -23.47
CA ALA A 170 14.98 -17.55 -24.73
C ALA A 170 13.93 -18.09 -25.72
N MET A 171 13.11 -17.20 -26.27
CA MET A 171 11.98 -17.56 -27.13
C MET A 171 12.41 -17.96 -28.55
N ILE A 172 11.75 -18.98 -29.11
CA ILE A 172 11.89 -19.34 -30.53
C ILE A 172 11.07 -18.38 -31.42
N PRO A 173 11.32 -18.30 -32.74
CA PRO A 173 10.66 -17.32 -33.61
C PRO A 173 9.12 -17.37 -33.56
N ARG A 174 8.56 -18.58 -33.51
CA ARG A 174 7.11 -18.81 -33.39
C ARG A 174 6.52 -18.25 -32.08
N GLU A 175 7.25 -18.35 -30.97
CA GLU A 175 6.84 -17.81 -29.67
C GLU A 175 6.92 -16.30 -29.65
N VAL A 176 7.97 -15.73 -30.27
CA VAL A 176 8.08 -14.28 -30.46
C VAL A 176 6.91 -13.75 -31.27
N ASP A 177 6.56 -14.40 -32.38
CA ASP A 177 5.44 -13.97 -33.23
C ASP A 177 4.10 -14.07 -32.47
N ALA A 178 3.89 -15.12 -31.67
CA ALA A 178 2.71 -15.26 -30.81
C ALA A 178 2.64 -14.15 -29.75
N LEU A 179 3.74 -13.88 -29.03
CA LEU A 179 3.80 -12.79 -28.05
C LEU A 179 3.56 -11.42 -28.70
N GLN A 180 4.03 -11.21 -29.93
CA GLN A 180 3.78 -9.98 -30.66
C GLN A 180 2.29 -9.79 -31.00
N GLN A 181 1.57 -10.88 -31.30
CA GLN A 181 0.12 -10.85 -31.51
C GLN A 181 -0.62 -10.58 -30.20
N GLU A 182 -0.23 -11.23 -29.11
CA GLU A 182 -0.78 -10.96 -27.76
C GLU A 182 -0.57 -9.49 -27.35
N LEU A 183 0.63 -8.96 -27.58
CA LEU A 183 0.96 -7.57 -27.27
C LEU A 183 0.17 -6.58 -28.13
N ALA A 184 -0.04 -6.89 -29.42
CA ALA A 184 -0.89 -6.07 -30.29
C ALA A 184 -2.35 -6.08 -29.83
N ALA A 185 -2.89 -7.25 -29.46
CA ALA A 185 -4.24 -7.37 -28.93
C ALA A 185 -4.42 -6.59 -27.63
N GLU A 186 -3.46 -6.65 -26.69
CA GLU A 186 -3.52 -5.89 -25.44
C GLU A 186 -3.47 -4.37 -25.68
N ILE A 187 -2.66 -3.90 -26.65
CA ILE A 187 -2.64 -2.49 -27.07
C ILE A 187 -3.97 -2.09 -27.70
N GLU A 188 -4.60 -2.98 -28.47
CA GLU A 188 -5.92 -2.75 -29.04
C GLU A 188 -6.99 -2.64 -27.96
N GLU A 189 -6.98 -3.53 -26.96
CA GLU A 189 -7.88 -3.43 -25.82
C GLU A 189 -7.65 -2.16 -25.01
N LEU A 190 -6.39 -1.73 -24.85
CA LEU A 190 -6.03 -0.46 -24.23
C LEU A 190 -6.61 0.71 -25.02
N TRP A 191 -6.54 0.66 -26.35
CA TRP A 191 -7.16 1.64 -27.24
C TRP A 191 -8.69 1.64 -27.13
N GLN A 192 -9.33 0.48 -27.03
CA GLN A 192 -10.79 0.41 -26.91
C GLN A 192 -11.28 0.73 -25.48
N THR A 193 -10.37 0.90 -24.52
CA THR A 193 -10.69 1.28 -23.14
C THR A 193 -10.72 2.80 -22.99
N LYS A 194 -11.87 3.34 -22.55
CA LYS A 194 -11.96 4.76 -22.21
C LYS A 194 -11.05 5.09 -21.02
N PRO A 195 -10.11 6.06 -21.15
CA PRO A 195 -9.15 6.34 -20.10
C PRO A 195 -9.78 6.99 -18.87
N ILE A 196 -10.85 7.77 -19.06
CA ILE A 196 -11.52 8.55 -18.00
C ILE A 196 -12.88 7.92 -17.68
N ARG A 197 -13.19 7.78 -16.40
CA ARG A 197 -14.52 7.36 -15.92
C ARG A 197 -15.53 8.50 -16.11
N PRO A 198 -16.74 8.23 -16.64
CA PRO A 198 -17.80 9.25 -16.71
C PRO A 198 -18.43 9.56 -15.33
N GLN A 199 -18.22 8.70 -14.33
CA GLN A 199 -18.76 8.83 -12.98
C GLN A 199 -17.62 8.92 -11.96
N GLN A 200 -17.85 9.65 -10.87
CA GLN A 200 -16.91 9.79 -9.75
C GLN A 200 -16.65 8.40 -9.11
N THR A 201 -15.39 8.12 -8.78
CA THR A 201 -14.99 6.89 -8.10
C THR A 201 -15.65 6.79 -6.74
N THR A 202 -16.15 5.60 -6.40
CA THR A 202 -16.60 5.32 -5.03
C THR A 202 -15.38 5.00 -4.16
N VAL A 203 -15.51 5.19 -2.85
CA VAL A 203 -14.43 4.80 -1.91
C VAL A 203 -14.15 3.29 -2.02
N ALA A 204 -15.17 2.47 -2.28
CA ALA A 204 -15.00 1.04 -2.49
C ALA A 204 -14.16 0.71 -3.74
N ASP A 205 -14.34 1.45 -4.84
CA ASP A 205 -13.49 1.31 -6.04
C ASP A 205 -12.02 1.59 -5.73
N GLU A 206 -11.75 2.61 -4.90
CA GLU A 206 -10.39 2.99 -4.51
C GLU A 206 -9.77 1.93 -3.58
N VAL A 207 -10.56 1.35 -2.67
CA VAL A 207 -10.14 0.22 -1.83
C VAL A 207 -9.79 -0.99 -2.69
N ASP A 208 -10.67 -1.39 -3.62
CA ASP A 208 -10.43 -2.53 -4.53
C ASP A 208 -9.23 -2.32 -5.46
N PHE A 209 -8.91 -1.07 -5.74
CA PHE A 209 -7.73 -0.69 -6.49
C PHE A 209 -6.46 -0.79 -5.64
N GLY A 210 -6.45 -0.22 -4.43
CA GLY A 210 -5.32 -0.34 -3.50
C GLY A 210 -5.02 -1.80 -3.14
N LEU A 211 -6.06 -2.59 -2.89
CA LEU A 211 -5.97 -4.03 -2.62
C LEU A 211 -5.25 -4.78 -3.74
N TYR A 212 -5.54 -4.45 -5.00
CA TYR A 212 -4.90 -5.11 -6.13
C TYR A 212 -3.36 -4.94 -6.11
N PHE A 213 -2.85 -3.75 -5.81
CA PHE A 213 -1.40 -3.53 -5.71
C PHE A 213 -0.81 -4.14 -4.46
N MET A 214 -1.53 -4.06 -3.34
CA MET A 214 -1.10 -4.67 -2.09
C MET A 214 -0.85 -6.16 -2.29
N THR A 215 -1.85 -6.91 -2.78
CA THR A 215 -1.76 -8.37 -2.85
C THR A 215 -0.92 -8.87 -4.02
N ASN A 216 -0.94 -8.20 -5.18
CA ASN A 216 -0.29 -8.73 -6.39
C ASN A 216 1.08 -8.12 -6.69
N VAL A 217 1.55 -7.15 -5.91
CA VAL A 217 2.84 -6.48 -6.14
C VAL A 217 3.59 -6.34 -4.82
N ILE A 218 3.00 -5.64 -3.86
CA ILE A 218 3.71 -5.20 -2.65
C ILE A 218 4.03 -6.41 -1.77
N MET A 219 3.09 -7.32 -1.53
CA MET A 219 3.33 -8.50 -0.70
C MET A 219 4.49 -9.36 -1.22
N GLU A 220 4.56 -9.60 -2.53
CA GLU A 220 5.66 -10.36 -3.14
C GLU A 220 6.98 -9.60 -3.09
N THR A 221 6.97 -8.31 -3.47
CA THR A 221 8.18 -7.48 -3.50
C THR A 221 8.80 -7.33 -2.11
N VAL A 222 7.96 -7.27 -1.06
CA VAL A 222 8.45 -7.20 0.31
C VAL A 222 9.20 -8.47 0.69
N VAL A 223 8.71 -9.65 0.32
CA VAL A 223 9.42 -10.91 0.55
C VAL A 223 10.78 -10.87 -0.14
N ASP A 224 10.83 -10.49 -1.42
CA ASP A 224 12.09 -10.36 -2.18
C ASP A 224 13.09 -9.41 -1.50
N ILE A 225 12.62 -8.29 -0.93
CA ILE A 225 13.47 -7.34 -0.21
C ILE A 225 14.05 -7.96 1.06
N TYR A 226 13.26 -8.69 1.85
CA TYR A 226 13.76 -9.37 3.05
C TYR A 226 14.70 -10.53 2.71
N ASP A 227 14.47 -11.26 1.63
CA ASP A 227 15.38 -12.30 1.14
C ASP A 227 16.72 -11.72 0.70
N ASN A 228 16.69 -10.62 -0.05
CA ASN A 228 17.91 -9.89 -0.44
C ASN A 228 18.65 -9.38 0.80
N LEU A 229 17.93 -8.76 1.74
CA LEU A 229 18.50 -8.24 2.98
C LEU A 229 19.16 -9.36 3.80
N GLN A 230 18.51 -10.52 3.96
CA GLN A 230 19.09 -11.67 4.65
C GLN A 230 20.36 -12.15 3.96
N THR A 231 20.32 -12.33 2.64
CA THR A 231 21.48 -12.78 1.86
C THR A 231 22.68 -11.85 2.06
N CYS A 232 22.45 -10.53 2.00
CA CYS A 232 23.50 -9.54 2.21
C CYS A 232 24.07 -9.55 3.63
N LEU A 233 23.21 -9.79 4.64
CA LEU A 233 23.64 -9.91 6.03
C LEU A 233 24.47 -11.18 6.27
N ASP A 234 24.04 -12.31 5.72
CA ASP A 234 24.77 -13.58 5.81
C ASP A 234 26.15 -13.50 5.13
N GLU A 235 26.26 -12.81 3.99
CA GLU A 235 27.54 -12.58 3.30
C GLU A 235 28.45 -11.61 4.09
N ALA A 236 27.86 -10.57 4.68
CA ALA A 236 28.59 -9.58 5.46
C ALA A 236 28.96 -10.06 6.88
N TYR A 237 28.24 -11.02 7.44
CA TYR A 237 28.49 -11.53 8.79
C TYR A 237 28.29 -13.05 8.81
N PRO A 238 29.21 -13.84 8.21
CA PRO A 238 29.01 -15.26 7.96
C PRO A 238 29.00 -16.15 9.21
N ASP A 239 29.53 -15.65 10.33
CA ASP A 239 29.55 -16.36 11.62
C ASP A 239 28.28 -16.10 12.46
N GLU A 240 27.35 -15.31 11.94
CA GLU A 240 26.13 -14.85 12.62
C GLU A 240 24.88 -15.47 12.02
N ASN A 241 23.80 -15.57 12.81
CA ASN A 241 22.51 -16.06 12.32
C ASN A 241 21.55 -14.89 12.01
N TRP A 242 21.13 -14.74 10.75
CA TRP A 242 20.14 -13.73 10.31
C TRP A 242 18.80 -14.32 9.86
N ASP A 243 18.47 -15.53 10.32
CA ASP A 243 17.18 -16.19 10.08
C ASP A 243 16.00 -15.33 10.56
N GLU A 244 16.19 -14.57 11.62
CA GLU A 244 15.18 -13.66 12.16
C GLU A 244 15.59 -12.20 11.98
N ILE A 245 15.00 -11.58 10.96
CA ILE A 245 15.08 -10.14 10.74
C ILE A 245 13.77 -9.52 11.26
N PRO A 246 13.83 -8.49 12.14
CA PRO A 246 12.64 -7.80 12.60
C PRO A 246 11.96 -7.07 11.42
N PRO A 247 10.63 -6.86 11.47
CA PRO A 247 9.98 -6.04 10.47
C PRO A 247 10.55 -4.61 10.46
N VAL A 248 11.15 -4.21 9.33
CA VAL A 248 11.61 -2.83 9.08
C VAL A 248 10.67 -2.07 8.15
N LEU A 249 9.93 -2.79 7.31
CA LEU A 249 8.90 -2.26 6.42
C LEU A 249 7.52 -2.38 7.06
N TYR A 250 6.82 -1.25 7.14
CA TYR A 250 5.45 -1.14 7.62
C TYR A 250 4.61 -0.45 6.55
N PHE A 251 3.33 -0.76 6.51
CA PHE A 251 2.39 -0.17 5.58
C PHE A 251 1.26 0.49 6.34
N ALA A 252 0.59 1.43 5.69
CA ALA A 252 -0.70 1.96 6.12
C ALA A 252 -1.50 2.43 4.91
N SER A 253 -2.76 2.80 5.11
CA SER A 253 -3.60 3.31 4.03
C SER A 253 -4.52 4.42 4.53
N TRP A 254 -4.61 5.49 3.75
CA TRP A 254 -5.63 6.52 3.88
C TRP A 254 -6.91 6.16 3.13
N ILE A 255 -6.86 5.19 2.21
CA ILE A 255 -8.01 4.79 1.39
C ILE A 255 -9.09 4.18 2.30
N GLY A 256 -10.21 4.87 2.46
CA GLY A 256 -11.31 4.49 3.36
C GLY A 256 -11.15 4.97 4.81
N GLY A 257 -10.04 5.63 5.16
CA GLY A 257 -9.78 6.22 6.48
C GLY A 257 -9.79 7.76 6.48
N ASP A 258 -9.23 8.36 5.42
CA ASP A 258 -9.16 9.81 5.23
C ASP A 258 -10.52 10.41 4.86
N ARG A 259 -11.05 11.25 5.74
CA ARG A 259 -12.36 11.89 5.61
C ARG A 259 -12.26 13.42 5.53
N ASP A 260 -11.05 13.95 5.60
CA ASP A 260 -10.79 15.38 5.49
C ASP A 260 -11.22 15.89 4.11
N GLY A 261 -12.16 16.84 4.10
CA GLY A 261 -12.78 17.35 2.87
C GLY A 261 -13.59 16.34 2.06
N ASN A 262 -13.76 15.09 2.53
CA ASN A 262 -14.47 14.03 1.82
C ASN A 262 -15.67 13.49 2.62
N PRO A 263 -16.90 13.99 2.36
CA PRO A 263 -18.09 13.53 3.08
C PRO A 263 -18.49 12.09 2.77
N ASN A 264 -17.95 11.48 1.70
CA ASN A 264 -18.27 10.11 1.33
C ASN A 264 -17.58 9.07 2.22
N VAL A 265 -16.53 9.46 2.96
CA VAL A 265 -15.85 8.59 3.92
C VAL A 265 -16.53 8.71 5.27
N THR A 266 -17.50 7.83 5.50
CA THR A 266 -18.26 7.70 6.75
C THR A 266 -17.67 6.60 7.63
N GLU A 267 -18.08 6.55 8.90
CA GLU A 267 -17.74 5.45 9.81
C GLU A 267 -18.16 4.08 9.27
N LYS A 268 -19.28 4.00 8.54
CA LYS A 268 -19.72 2.77 7.86
C LYS A 268 -18.80 2.34 6.74
N VAL A 269 -18.33 3.31 5.94
CA VAL A 269 -17.38 3.04 4.85
C VAL A 269 -16.07 2.53 5.40
N THR A 270 -15.51 3.19 6.43
CA THR A 270 -14.29 2.72 7.10
C THR A 270 -14.45 1.32 7.68
N TRP A 271 -15.59 1.01 8.30
CA TRP A 271 -15.87 -0.33 8.83
C TRP A 271 -15.91 -1.40 7.73
N GLU A 272 -16.58 -1.12 6.60
CA GLU A 272 -16.62 -2.04 5.46
C GLU A 272 -15.24 -2.17 4.79
N THR A 273 -14.43 -1.11 4.74
CA THR A 273 -13.03 -1.18 4.31
C THR A 273 -12.23 -2.15 5.19
N LEU A 274 -12.28 -2.02 6.52
CA LEU A 274 -11.59 -2.93 7.44
C LEU A 274 -12.00 -4.40 7.25
N LYS A 275 -13.31 -4.66 7.08
CA LYS A 275 -13.81 -6.00 6.75
C LYS A 275 -13.25 -6.52 5.43
N THR A 276 -13.15 -5.65 4.43
CA THR A 276 -12.64 -6.00 3.10
C THR A 276 -11.15 -6.30 3.14
N LEU A 277 -10.35 -5.48 3.84
CA LEU A 277 -8.93 -5.72 4.07
C LEU A 277 -8.68 -7.07 4.75
N ARG A 278 -9.39 -7.35 5.85
CA ARG A 278 -9.28 -8.64 6.56
C ARG A 278 -9.69 -9.83 5.70
N LYS A 279 -10.81 -9.68 4.98
CA LYS A 279 -11.28 -10.71 4.05
C LYS A 279 -10.21 -10.98 2.99
N THR A 280 -9.64 -9.95 2.39
CA THR A 280 -8.63 -10.08 1.32
C THR A 280 -7.33 -10.71 1.83
N ALA A 281 -6.79 -10.27 2.97
CA ALA A 281 -5.62 -10.89 3.60
C ALA A 281 -5.83 -12.40 3.80
N ARG A 282 -7.00 -12.78 4.33
CA ARG A 282 -7.34 -14.19 4.52
C ARG A 282 -7.40 -14.97 3.22
N HIS A 283 -7.97 -14.42 2.15
CA HIS A 283 -8.02 -15.13 0.86
C HIS A 283 -6.61 -15.34 0.28
N VAL A 284 -5.73 -14.33 0.35
CA VAL A 284 -4.33 -14.48 -0.09
C VAL A 284 -3.65 -15.62 0.66
N TYR A 285 -3.74 -15.65 1.98
CA TYR A 285 -3.16 -16.74 2.77
C TYR A 285 -3.85 -18.08 2.53
N MET A 286 -5.15 -18.11 2.26
CA MET A 286 -5.86 -19.35 1.93
C MET A 286 -5.35 -19.94 0.61
N ASP A 287 -5.12 -19.11 -0.40
CA ASP A 287 -4.62 -19.55 -1.70
C ASP A 287 -3.18 -20.09 -1.56
N GLU A 288 -2.31 -19.39 -0.82
CA GLU A 288 -0.95 -19.88 -0.53
C GLU A 288 -0.96 -21.18 0.28
N ILE A 289 -1.76 -21.26 1.35
CA ILE A 289 -1.88 -22.48 2.15
C ILE A 289 -2.45 -23.64 1.32
N ASP A 290 -3.35 -23.38 0.36
CA ASP A 290 -3.90 -24.42 -0.50
C ASP A 290 -2.85 -24.98 -1.47
N ASP A 291 -1.99 -24.12 -2.00
CA ASP A 291 -0.82 -24.53 -2.78
C ASP A 291 0.14 -25.38 -1.94
N LEU A 292 0.46 -24.93 -0.71
CA LEU A 292 1.28 -25.70 0.24
C LEU A 292 0.65 -27.04 0.60
N ARG A 293 -0.68 -27.09 0.77
CA ARG A 293 -1.43 -28.33 1.03
C ARG A 293 -1.33 -29.31 -0.14
N SER A 294 -1.09 -28.84 -1.35
CA SER A 294 -0.92 -29.69 -2.53
C SER A 294 0.50 -30.22 -2.67
N HIS A 295 1.49 -29.47 -2.19
CA HIS A 295 2.92 -29.78 -2.36
C HIS A 295 3.61 -30.42 -1.13
N LEU A 296 3.15 -30.15 0.09
CA LEU A 296 3.75 -30.64 1.33
C LEU A 296 3.25 -32.04 1.72
N THR A 297 3.61 -33.04 0.91
CA THR A 297 3.23 -34.45 1.06
C THR A 297 4.32 -35.32 1.67
N GLN A 298 5.31 -34.72 2.34
CA GLN A 298 6.41 -35.47 2.96
C GLN A 298 5.88 -36.45 4.01
N PHE A 299 6.43 -37.66 3.98
CA PHE A 299 6.19 -38.70 4.97
C PHE A 299 7.22 -38.59 6.09
N VAL A 300 6.78 -38.75 7.33
CA VAL A 300 7.67 -38.73 8.51
C VAL A 300 7.40 -39.98 9.33
N ASP A 301 8.35 -40.92 9.31
CA ASP A 301 8.30 -42.13 10.13
C ASP A 301 8.26 -41.77 11.62
N GLY A 302 7.23 -42.22 12.34
CA GLY A 302 7.13 -42.07 13.80
C GLY A 302 6.65 -40.71 14.32
N ALA A 303 6.30 -39.75 13.46
CA ALA A 303 5.72 -38.46 13.87
C ALA A 303 4.18 -38.43 13.84
N GLU A 304 3.55 -39.58 13.61
CA GLU A 304 2.15 -39.67 13.16
C GLU A 304 1.09 -39.24 14.21
N GLU A 305 1.40 -39.16 15.50
CA GLU A 305 0.39 -38.86 16.53
C GLU A 305 0.73 -37.74 17.53
N GLU A 306 2.00 -37.40 17.75
CA GLU A 306 2.37 -36.52 18.88
C GLU A 306 2.67 -35.06 18.52
N ALA A 307 2.94 -34.73 17.25
CA ALA A 307 3.43 -33.39 16.92
C ALA A 307 2.38 -32.29 17.19
N TYR A 308 1.09 -32.53 16.92
CA TYR A 308 0.01 -31.53 17.09
C TYR A 308 -1.37 -32.15 17.40
N PRO A 309 -1.72 -32.38 18.68
CA PRO A 309 -3.03 -32.93 19.06
C PRO A 309 -4.22 -32.10 18.56
N GLU A 310 -4.05 -30.78 18.48
CA GLU A 310 -5.05 -29.83 17.96
C GLU A 310 -5.33 -29.96 16.44
N PHE A 311 -4.42 -30.60 15.70
CA PHE A 311 -4.62 -30.96 14.29
C PHE A 311 -5.10 -32.40 14.12
N ALA A 312 -5.19 -33.18 15.19
CA ALA A 312 -5.55 -34.60 15.15
C ALA A 312 -7.02 -34.84 14.76
N ASP A 313 -7.93 -33.99 15.25
CA ASP A 313 -9.37 -34.26 15.30
C ASP A 313 -10.12 -34.00 13.97
N GLN A 314 -9.43 -33.55 12.90
CA GLN A 314 -10.09 -33.13 11.65
C GLN A 314 -9.54 -33.72 10.35
N ALA A 315 -8.69 -34.75 10.39
CA ALA A 315 -8.09 -35.29 9.18
C ALA A 315 -7.93 -36.82 9.18
N ALA A 316 -9.06 -37.54 9.13
CA ALA A 316 -9.08 -38.94 8.66
C ALA A 316 -8.67 -39.07 7.16
N LYS A 317 -8.41 -37.96 6.45
CA LYS A 317 -8.19 -37.91 5.00
C LYS A 317 -6.72 -37.97 4.58
N TYR A 318 -5.76 -37.66 5.45
CA TYR A 318 -4.34 -37.48 5.11
C TYR A 318 -3.42 -38.23 6.09
N THR A 319 -3.64 -39.54 6.23
CA THR A 319 -2.81 -40.42 7.07
C THR A 319 -1.37 -40.46 6.54
N GLY A 320 -0.38 -40.32 7.43
CA GLY A 320 1.05 -40.31 7.06
C GLY A 320 1.58 -39.01 6.43
N GLU A 321 0.73 -38.00 6.19
CA GLU A 321 1.12 -36.72 5.60
C GLU A 321 0.92 -35.55 6.61
N PRO A 322 1.77 -35.43 7.65
CA PRO A 322 1.55 -34.51 8.77
C PRO A 322 1.52 -33.03 8.35
N TYR A 323 2.35 -32.64 7.37
CA TYR A 323 2.41 -31.26 6.89
C TYR A 323 1.16 -30.87 6.09
N ARG A 324 0.70 -31.75 5.19
CA ARG A 324 -0.58 -31.57 4.48
C ARG A 324 -1.77 -31.49 5.43
N LYS A 325 -1.78 -32.34 6.46
CA LYS A 325 -2.78 -32.31 7.52
C LYS A 325 -2.79 -30.97 8.26
N SER A 326 -1.61 -30.46 8.62
CA SER A 326 -1.46 -29.15 9.26
C SER A 326 -1.95 -28.02 8.36
N MET A 327 -1.55 -28.00 7.08
CA MET A 327 -2.02 -27.01 6.09
C MET A 327 -3.55 -27.06 5.94
N HIS A 328 -4.15 -28.25 5.92
CA HIS A 328 -5.61 -28.39 5.84
C HIS A 328 -6.33 -27.77 7.04
N VAL A 329 -5.80 -27.93 8.26
CA VAL A 329 -6.40 -27.32 9.44
C VAL A 329 -6.20 -25.82 9.46
N ILE A 330 -5.01 -25.33 9.12
CA ILE A 330 -4.73 -23.90 9.00
C ILE A 330 -5.67 -23.26 7.97
N TRP A 331 -5.86 -23.90 6.81
CA TRP A 331 -6.80 -23.46 5.79
C TRP A 331 -8.23 -23.37 6.31
N LYS A 332 -8.71 -24.39 7.06
CA LYS A 332 -10.05 -24.37 7.66
C LYS A 332 -10.21 -23.27 8.71
N LYS A 333 -9.21 -23.05 9.56
CA LYS A 333 -9.18 -21.95 10.53
C LYS A 333 -9.24 -20.60 9.83
N LEU A 334 -8.46 -20.42 8.75
CA LEU A 334 -8.52 -19.24 7.89
C LEU A 334 -9.89 -19.08 7.25
N ALA A 335 -10.46 -20.11 6.62
CA ALA A 335 -11.77 -20.06 5.97
C ALA A 335 -12.91 -19.74 6.97
N GLY A 336 -12.81 -20.25 8.19
CA GLY A 336 -13.76 -20.02 9.28
C GLY A 336 -13.54 -18.75 10.11
N ASP A 337 -12.58 -17.90 9.73
CA ASP A 337 -12.21 -16.66 10.45
C ASP A 337 -11.86 -16.90 11.93
N LYS A 338 -11.13 -17.99 12.22
CA LYS A 338 -10.89 -18.47 13.59
C LYS A 338 -9.61 -17.93 14.24
N TYR A 339 -8.73 -17.31 13.47
CA TYR A 339 -7.57 -16.61 14.02
C TYR A 339 -7.96 -15.20 14.43
N ALA A 340 -7.68 -14.77 15.66
CA ALA A 340 -7.95 -13.39 16.06
C ALA A 340 -6.94 -12.45 15.41
N THR A 341 -5.65 -12.82 15.50
CA THR A 341 -4.51 -12.01 15.06
C THR A 341 -3.64 -12.75 14.05
N GLY A 342 -2.76 -11.99 13.37
CA GLY A 342 -1.70 -12.59 12.55
C GLY A 342 -0.70 -13.41 13.37
N ALA A 343 -0.52 -13.08 14.66
CA ALA A 343 0.36 -13.84 15.56
C ALA A 343 -0.19 -15.26 15.80
N ASP A 344 -1.51 -15.44 15.88
CA ASP A 344 -2.11 -16.77 16.03
C ASP A 344 -1.85 -17.65 14.79
N LEU A 345 -1.95 -17.08 13.59
CA LEU A 345 -1.61 -17.77 12.34
C LEU A 345 -0.11 -18.09 12.28
N LEU A 346 0.73 -17.13 12.66
CA LEU A 346 2.18 -17.30 12.68
C LEU A 346 2.61 -18.40 13.65
N ALA A 347 1.96 -18.52 14.81
CA ALA A 347 2.24 -19.58 15.78
C ALA A 347 1.97 -20.99 15.19
N ASP A 348 0.89 -21.14 14.43
CA ASP A 348 0.59 -22.41 13.75
C ASP A 348 1.55 -22.69 12.58
N LEU A 349 2.04 -21.65 11.88
CA LEU A 349 3.09 -21.80 10.86
C LEU A 349 4.46 -22.11 11.47
N GLN A 350 4.80 -21.54 12.62
CA GLN A 350 6.05 -21.76 13.34
C GLN A 350 6.20 -23.23 13.73
N LYS A 351 5.11 -23.84 14.21
CA LYS A 351 5.02 -25.28 14.47
C LYS A 351 5.43 -26.13 13.25
N VAL A 352 4.85 -25.83 12.09
CA VAL A 352 5.19 -26.52 10.83
C VAL A 352 6.65 -26.29 10.46
N TYR A 353 7.12 -25.06 10.60
CA TYR A 353 8.49 -24.65 10.33
C TYR A 353 9.51 -25.42 11.20
N ASP A 354 9.30 -25.46 12.52
CA ASP A 354 10.19 -26.13 13.47
C ASP A 354 10.20 -27.65 13.25
N SER A 355 9.03 -28.22 12.96
CA SER A 355 8.91 -29.64 12.60
C SER A 355 9.70 -29.98 11.34
N LEU A 356 9.66 -29.13 10.31
CA LEU A 356 10.47 -29.33 9.10
C LEU A 356 11.96 -29.30 9.44
N LEU A 357 12.42 -28.34 10.26
CA LEU A 357 13.82 -28.29 10.68
C LEU A 357 14.26 -29.54 11.44
N ALA A 358 13.45 -30.00 12.40
CA ALA A 358 13.71 -31.20 13.18
C ALA A 358 13.79 -32.47 12.31
N ASN A 359 13.10 -32.49 11.17
CA ASN A 359 13.06 -33.61 10.23
C ASN A 359 13.93 -33.39 8.98
N ASN A 360 15.02 -32.63 9.09
CA ASN A 360 15.98 -32.35 8.00
C ASN A 360 15.38 -31.68 6.75
N GLY A 361 14.21 -31.06 6.88
CA GLY A 361 13.48 -30.33 5.84
C GLY A 361 13.90 -28.86 5.69
N LYS A 362 15.14 -28.50 6.05
CA LYS A 362 15.61 -27.09 6.08
C LYS A 362 15.28 -26.33 4.81
N ARG A 363 15.58 -26.87 3.62
CA ARG A 363 15.31 -26.17 2.36
C ARG A 363 13.82 -25.83 2.18
N VAL A 364 12.92 -26.71 2.60
CA VAL A 364 11.48 -26.48 2.52
C VAL A 364 11.05 -25.43 3.55
N ALA A 365 11.54 -25.54 4.79
CA ALA A 365 11.26 -24.55 5.82
C ALA A 365 11.67 -23.13 5.36
N GLU A 366 12.90 -23.01 4.85
CA GLU A 366 13.51 -21.75 4.43
C GLU A 366 12.89 -21.16 3.16
N GLN A 367 12.67 -21.96 2.12
CA GLN A 367 12.29 -21.45 0.79
C GLN A 367 10.78 -21.44 0.56
N VAL A 368 10.00 -22.15 1.39
CA VAL A 368 8.57 -22.34 1.18
C VAL A 368 7.75 -21.77 2.34
N ILE A 369 8.10 -22.11 3.58
CA ILE A 369 7.32 -21.66 4.76
C ILE A 369 7.72 -20.24 5.20
N ARG A 370 9.02 -19.93 5.23
CA ARG A 370 9.52 -18.62 5.70
C ARG A 370 8.96 -17.42 4.90
N PRO A 371 8.86 -17.45 3.56
CA PRO A 371 8.23 -16.38 2.79
C PRO A 371 6.80 -16.06 3.25
N LEU A 372 5.98 -17.09 3.46
CA LEU A 372 4.61 -16.93 3.97
C LEU A 372 4.62 -16.35 5.40
N MET A 373 5.49 -16.84 6.27
CA MET A 373 5.64 -16.29 7.63
C MET A 373 6.03 -14.81 7.61
N ARG A 374 6.91 -14.38 6.69
CA ARG A 374 7.26 -12.97 6.51
C ARG A 374 6.06 -12.14 6.06
N LYS A 375 5.26 -12.62 5.11
CA LYS A 375 4.02 -11.96 4.72
C LYS A 375 3.08 -11.79 5.91
N VAL A 376 2.91 -12.82 6.74
CA VAL A 376 2.08 -12.74 7.94
C VAL A 376 2.66 -11.77 8.98
N LYS A 377 3.98 -11.76 9.18
CA LYS A 377 4.66 -10.83 10.10
C LYS A 377 4.49 -9.36 9.69
N VAL A 378 4.54 -9.05 8.39
CA VAL A 378 4.47 -7.67 7.88
C VAL A 378 3.03 -7.20 7.71
N PHE A 379 2.14 -8.03 7.16
CA PHE A 379 0.79 -7.60 6.76
C PHE A 379 -0.32 -8.07 7.73
N GLY A 380 -0.02 -9.08 8.56
CA GLY A 380 -0.99 -9.66 9.50
C GLY A 380 -2.31 -10.10 8.84
N LEU A 381 -3.37 -10.22 9.63
CA LEU A 381 -4.72 -10.49 9.10
C LEU A 381 -5.50 -9.22 8.72
N HIS A 382 -4.86 -8.05 8.80
CA HIS A 382 -5.48 -6.76 8.50
C HIS A 382 -4.95 -6.14 7.19
N LEU A 383 -3.97 -6.77 6.53
CA LEU A 383 -3.27 -6.32 5.33
C LEU A 383 -2.48 -5.02 5.53
N THR A 384 -3.18 -3.93 5.80
CA THR A 384 -2.61 -2.62 6.13
C THR A 384 -3.49 -1.92 7.18
N PRO A 385 -2.91 -1.31 8.22
CA PRO A 385 -3.62 -0.36 9.08
C PRO A 385 -4.26 0.77 8.26
N LEU A 386 -5.44 1.21 8.68
CA LEU A 386 -6.03 2.45 8.19
C LEU A 386 -5.64 3.60 9.10
N GLU A 387 -5.23 4.72 8.51
CA GLU A 387 -5.08 5.97 9.25
C GLU A 387 -6.35 6.81 9.06
N VAL A 388 -6.90 7.30 10.17
CA VAL A 388 -8.09 8.15 10.13
C VAL A 388 -7.63 9.60 10.17
N ARG A 389 -7.98 10.39 9.15
CA ARG A 389 -7.61 11.80 9.07
C ARG A 389 -8.85 12.67 9.05
N GLU A 390 -8.91 13.66 9.94
CA GLU A 390 -10.08 14.53 10.11
C GLU A 390 -9.67 15.95 10.52
N ASP A 391 -10.47 16.94 10.15
CA ASP A 391 -10.21 18.35 10.45
C ASP A 391 -10.30 18.63 11.97
N ALA A 392 -9.25 19.25 12.53
CA ALA A 392 -9.18 19.61 13.96
C ALA A 392 -10.32 20.55 14.40
N GLY A 393 -10.76 21.44 13.52
CA GLY A 393 -11.88 22.35 13.75
C GLY A 393 -13.22 21.64 13.94
N LEU A 394 -13.43 20.47 13.34
CA LEU A 394 -14.64 19.68 13.56
C LEU A 394 -14.65 19.05 14.96
N HIS A 395 -13.48 18.66 15.47
CA HIS A 395 -13.33 18.23 16.86
C HIS A 395 -13.58 19.38 17.83
N ALA A 396 -13.00 20.56 17.57
CA ALA A 396 -13.23 21.75 18.37
C ALA A 396 -14.72 22.16 18.41
N ALA A 397 -15.41 22.11 17.27
CA ALA A 397 -16.86 22.37 17.20
C ALA A 397 -17.68 21.35 18.00
N THR A 398 -17.27 20.08 17.98
CA THR A 398 -17.91 19.01 18.77
C THR A 398 -17.71 19.24 20.27
N ILE A 399 -16.50 19.62 20.70
CA ILE A 399 -16.21 19.96 22.10
C ILE A 399 -17.05 21.15 22.55
N ASP A 400 -17.18 22.20 21.73
CA ASP A 400 -18.00 23.36 22.06
C ASP A 400 -19.47 23.02 22.26
N GLU A 401 -20.04 22.20 21.39
CA GLU A 401 -21.42 21.75 21.51
C GLU A 401 -21.63 20.93 22.80
N LEU A 402 -20.69 20.00 23.11
CA LEU A 402 -20.73 19.20 24.34
C LEU A 402 -20.57 20.07 25.60
N PHE A 403 -19.64 21.03 25.60
CA PHE A 403 -19.41 21.90 26.75
C PHE A 403 -20.59 22.84 27.02
N ARG A 404 -21.26 23.33 25.97
CA ARG A 404 -22.51 24.07 26.12
C ARG A 404 -23.64 23.20 26.66
N LEU A 405 -23.78 21.98 26.14
CA LEU A 405 -24.80 21.02 26.59
C LEU A 405 -24.67 20.70 28.09
N TYR A 406 -23.44 20.53 28.58
CA TYR A 406 -23.16 20.22 29.98
C TYR A 406 -22.94 21.46 30.87
N ALA A 407 -23.12 22.66 30.33
CA ALA A 407 -22.84 23.93 31.01
C ALA A 407 -21.41 24.01 31.61
N ILE A 408 -20.43 23.39 30.95
CA ILE A 408 -19.01 23.44 31.31
C ILE A 408 -18.42 24.79 30.87
N HIS A 409 -18.69 25.18 29.61
CA HIS A 409 -18.27 26.46 29.06
C HIS A 409 -19.30 26.94 28.02
N PRO A 410 -19.69 28.23 28.02
CA PRO A 410 -20.74 28.72 27.13
C PRO A 410 -20.28 28.97 25.68
N ASP A 411 -18.98 29.13 25.44
CA ASP A 411 -18.42 29.41 24.10
C ASP A 411 -16.95 28.99 24.04
N TYR A 412 -16.70 27.69 23.92
CA TYR A 412 -15.35 27.12 23.89
C TYR A 412 -14.57 27.59 22.66
N LEU A 413 -15.22 27.74 21.50
CA LEU A 413 -14.52 28.13 20.26
C LEU A 413 -13.83 29.49 20.36
N ASN A 414 -14.44 30.46 21.05
CA ASN A 414 -13.88 31.80 21.21
C ASN A 414 -13.02 31.98 22.48
N ALA A 415 -12.87 30.93 23.30
CA ALA A 415 -11.94 30.97 24.44
C ALA A 415 -10.48 31.10 23.97
N ASP A 416 -9.64 31.73 24.81
CA ASP A 416 -8.20 31.77 24.59
C ASP A 416 -7.58 30.37 24.75
N GLU A 417 -6.39 30.19 24.20
CA GLU A 417 -5.76 28.87 24.12
C GLU A 417 -5.38 28.29 25.50
N GLU A 418 -5.05 29.13 26.48
CA GLU A 418 -4.75 28.68 27.85
C GLU A 418 -6.02 28.11 28.49
N THR A 419 -7.13 28.84 28.40
CA THR A 419 -8.44 28.37 28.85
C THR A 419 -8.86 27.06 28.16
N LYS A 420 -8.68 26.95 26.84
CA LYS A 420 -9.00 25.72 26.09
C LYS A 420 -8.17 24.52 26.58
N THR A 421 -6.86 24.73 26.72
CA THR A 421 -5.93 23.70 27.19
C THR A 421 -6.29 23.23 28.59
N ASP A 422 -6.59 24.15 29.50
CA ASP A 422 -6.95 23.83 30.89
C ASP A 422 -8.27 23.05 30.99
N LEU A 423 -9.29 23.47 30.23
CA LEU A 423 -10.57 22.76 30.19
C LEU A 423 -10.41 21.33 29.66
N LEU A 424 -9.70 21.16 28.54
CA LEU A 424 -9.46 19.84 27.96
C LEU A 424 -8.63 18.96 28.89
N THR A 425 -7.57 19.49 29.49
CA THR A 425 -6.72 18.76 30.44
C THR A 425 -7.54 18.25 31.61
N LYS A 426 -8.40 19.12 32.18
CA LYS A 426 -9.27 18.75 33.28
C LYS A 426 -10.24 17.64 32.91
N GLU A 427 -10.85 17.69 31.72
CA GLU A 427 -11.78 16.65 31.27
C GLU A 427 -11.07 15.35 30.89
N ILE A 428 -9.86 15.38 30.31
CA ILE A 428 -9.08 14.16 30.01
C ILE A 428 -8.72 13.40 31.29
N LEU A 429 -8.37 14.13 32.36
CA LEU A 429 -8.06 13.55 33.67
C LEU A 429 -9.31 13.15 34.47
N ASN A 430 -10.51 13.49 33.99
CA ASN A 430 -11.76 13.18 34.66
C ASN A 430 -12.26 11.81 34.21
N GLN A 431 -12.68 10.96 35.17
CA GLN A 431 -13.14 9.60 34.89
C GLN A 431 -14.62 9.51 34.50
N ARG A 432 -15.35 10.64 34.49
CA ARG A 432 -16.76 10.65 34.09
C ARG A 432 -16.88 10.52 32.56
N PRO A 433 -17.85 9.73 32.05
CA PRO A 433 -18.14 9.72 30.61
C PRO A 433 -18.55 11.11 30.09
N LEU A 434 -17.97 11.49 28.96
CA LEU A 434 -18.24 12.73 28.23
C LEU A 434 -19.35 12.57 27.19
N PHE A 435 -19.48 11.41 26.52
CA PHE A 435 -20.45 11.27 25.44
C PHE A 435 -21.89 11.12 25.96
N PRO A 436 -22.86 11.91 25.45
CA PRO A 436 -24.24 11.80 25.88
C PRO A 436 -24.86 10.48 25.40
N PRO A 437 -25.78 9.88 26.19
CA PRO A 437 -26.45 8.63 25.78
C PRO A 437 -27.38 8.81 24.56
N HIS A 438 -27.84 10.04 24.31
CA HIS A 438 -28.73 10.38 23.20
C HIS A 438 -28.06 11.36 22.25
N LEU A 439 -27.43 10.84 21.20
CA LEU A 439 -26.71 11.65 20.21
C LEU A 439 -27.65 12.47 19.30
N ASP A 440 -28.95 12.14 19.23
CA ASP A 440 -29.93 12.81 18.35
C ASP A 440 -30.16 14.30 18.67
N GLN A 441 -29.71 14.75 19.84
CA GLN A 441 -29.78 16.15 20.24
C GLN A 441 -28.58 16.97 19.72
N LEU A 442 -27.55 16.31 19.19
CA LEU A 442 -26.36 16.95 18.64
C LEU A 442 -26.48 17.19 17.15
N SER A 443 -25.71 18.16 16.66
CA SER A 443 -25.52 18.43 15.24
C SER A 443 -25.01 17.20 14.47
N ASP A 444 -25.27 17.17 13.16
CA ASP A 444 -24.77 16.10 12.27
C ASP A 444 -23.25 15.95 12.32
N THR A 445 -22.54 17.06 12.48
CA THR A 445 -21.08 17.09 12.61
C THR A 445 -20.63 16.37 13.87
N SER A 446 -21.17 16.75 15.03
CA SER A 446 -20.83 16.13 16.31
C SER A 446 -21.21 14.66 16.36
N ARG A 447 -22.36 14.28 15.79
CA ARG A 447 -22.76 12.87 15.67
C ARG A 447 -21.76 12.07 14.83
N ARG A 448 -21.25 12.63 13.73
CA ARG A 448 -20.25 11.98 12.87
C ARG A 448 -18.90 11.84 13.55
N ILE A 449 -18.43 12.87 14.25
CA ILE A 449 -17.15 12.83 15.00
C ILE A 449 -17.23 11.77 16.10
N ILE A 450 -18.26 11.82 16.94
CA ILE A 450 -18.49 10.83 18.01
C ILE A 450 -18.63 9.41 17.42
N GLY A 451 -19.43 9.27 16.36
CA GLY A 451 -19.62 7.98 15.67
C GLY A 451 -18.32 7.42 15.10
N THR A 452 -17.39 8.27 14.66
CA THR A 452 -16.07 7.87 14.18
C THR A 452 -15.23 7.30 15.31
N TRP A 453 -15.10 8.01 16.43
CA TRP A 453 -14.33 7.53 17.60
C TRP A 453 -14.91 6.22 18.18
N GLN A 454 -16.24 6.13 18.27
CA GLN A 454 -16.91 4.87 18.67
C GLN A 454 -16.66 3.73 17.67
N MET A 455 -16.60 4.01 16.37
CA MET A 455 -16.28 3.01 15.36
C MET A 455 -14.84 2.51 15.51
N ILE A 456 -13.88 3.40 15.79
CA ILE A 456 -12.48 3.01 16.03
C ILE A 456 -12.37 2.07 17.23
N ALA A 457 -13.03 2.38 18.36
CA ALA A 457 -13.03 1.49 19.52
C ALA A 457 -13.64 0.11 19.20
N ARG A 458 -14.78 0.07 18.50
CA ARG A 458 -15.38 -1.20 18.04
C ARG A 458 -14.46 -1.96 17.08
N ALA A 459 -13.67 -1.25 16.26
CA ALA A 459 -12.72 -1.86 15.34
C ALA A 459 -11.54 -2.48 16.10
N HIS A 460 -11.04 -1.81 17.14
CA HIS A 460 -10.02 -2.36 18.04
C HIS A 460 -10.50 -3.64 18.72
N ASP A 461 -11.72 -3.65 19.26
CA ASP A 461 -12.32 -4.85 19.88
C ASP A 461 -12.47 -6.01 18.89
N LYS A 462 -12.86 -5.70 17.63
CA LYS A 462 -13.23 -6.71 16.65
C LYS A 462 -12.04 -7.26 15.85
N PHE A 463 -11.12 -6.39 15.45
CA PHE A 463 -10.06 -6.69 14.50
C PHE A 463 -8.65 -6.55 15.09
N GLY A 464 -8.53 -6.09 16.34
CA GLY A 464 -7.27 -5.80 17.01
C GLY A 464 -6.88 -4.32 16.91
N THR A 465 -6.03 -3.86 17.82
CA THR A 465 -5.64 -2.45 17.95
C THR A 465 -4.83 -1.91 16.77
N THR A 466 -4.13 -2.79 16.05
CA THR A 466 -3.27 -2.40 14.92
C THR A 466 -4.03 -1.93 13.68
N VAL A 467 -5.35 -2.18 13.59
CA VAL A 467 -6.09 -1.86 12.36
C VAL A 467 -6.34 -0.37 12.15
N ILE A 468 -6.32 0.40 13.25
CA ILE A 468 -6.32 1.87 13.25
C ILE A 468 -5.40 2.29 14.39
N ASP A 469 -4.12 2.45 14.09
CA ASP A 469 -3.09 2.85 15.05
C ASP A 469 -2.78 4.34 15.00
N THR A 470 -3.25 5.08 13.98
CA THR A 470 -2.98 6.52 13.80
C THR A 470 -4.26 7.30 13.48
N VAL A 471 -4.45 8.41 14.18
CA VAL A 471 -5.48 9.42 13.87
C VAL A 471 -4.82 10.78 13.68
N ILE A 472 -5.03 11.40 12.52
CA ILE A 472 -4.37 12.62 12.07
C ILE A 472 -5.33 13.80 12.19
N ALA A 473 -4.85 14.86 12.84
CA ALA A 473 -5.55 16.13 13.02
C ALA A 473 -5.15 17.10 11.89
N SER A 474 -5.94 17.17 10.82
CA SER A 474 -5.70 18.16 9.75
C SER A 474 -5.87 19.59 10.24
N MET A 475 -5.23 20.54 9.56
CA MET A 475 -5.32 21.96 9.89
C MET A 475 -5.00 22.28 11.37
N SER A 476 -4.08 21.52 11.97
CA SER A 476 -3.64 21.72 13.36
C SER A 476 -2.88 23.04 13.51
N LYS A 477 -3.19 23.80 14.57
CA LYS A 477 -2.63 25.14 14.83
C LYS A 477 -2.18 25.32 16.27
N GLN A 478 -2.82 24.65 17.22
CA GLN A 478 -2.63 24.87 18.65
C GLN A 478 -2.65 23.56 19.45
N PRO A 479 -2.13 23.54 20.70
CA PRO A 479 -2.19 22.36 21.56
C PRO A 479 -3.60 21.80 21.77
N SER A 480 -4.61 22.67 21.87
CA SER A 480 -6.00 22.29 22.07
C SER A 480 -6.56 21.38 20.96
N ASP A 481 -6.05 21.48 19.74
CA ASP A 481 -6.46 20.62 18.60
C ASP A 481 -6.14 19.14 18.87
N VAL A 482 -4.93 18.86 19.39
CA VAL A 482 -4.47 17.50 19.73
C VAL A 482 -5.16 17.01 21.00
N LEU A 483 -5.30 17.88 22.00
CA LEU A 483 -5.94 17.54 23.27
C LEU A 483 -7.44 17.23 23.09
N ALA A 484 -8.13 17.87 22.16
CA ALA A 484 -9.52 17.56 21.85
C ALA A 484 -9.68 16.12 21.33
N MET A 485 -8.77 15.69 20.45
CA MET A 485 -8.74 14.30 19.98
C MET A 485 -8.32 13.32 21.07
N LEU A 486 -7.39 13.72 21.96
CA LEU A 486 -6.98 12.88 23.09
C LEU A 486 -8.13 12.66 24.08
N LEU A 487 -8.95 13.68 24.31
CA LEU A 487 -10.16 13.56 25.12
C LEU A 487 -11.12 12.52 24.53
N PHE A 488 -11.37 12.55 23.21
CA PHE A 488 -12.23 11.56 22.57
C PHE A 488 -11.62 10.15 22.53
N ALA A 489 -10.31 10.04 22.33
CA ALA A 489 -9.60 8.76 22.41
C ALA A 489 -9.67 8.15 23.82
N SER A 490 -9.60 8.99 24.86
CA SER A 490 -9.72 8.58 26.27
C SER A 490 -11.15 8.19 26.60
N GLU A 491 -12.14 8.94 26.12
CA GLU A 491 -13.58 8.66 26.32
C GLU A 491 -13.99 7.29 25.76
N VAL A 492 -13.41 6.89 24.63
CA VAL A 492 -13.68 5.57 24.01
C VAL A 492 -12.67 4.49 24.42
N GLY A 493 -11.74 4.80 25.31
CA GLY A 493 -10.81 3.83 25.92
C GLY A 493 -9.71 3.31 24.99
N ILE A 494 -9.29 4.08 23.98
CA ILE A 494 -8.27 3.66 23.00
C ILE A 494 -7.00 4.53 23.01
N ASN A 495 -6.88 5.48 23.94
CA ASN A 495 -5.77 6.41 24.03
C ASN A 495 -4.40 5.71 24.13
N GLU A 496 -4.30 4.52 24.72
CA GLU A 496 -3.03 3.77 24.79
C GLU A 496 -2.65 3.07 23.47
N HIS A 497 -3.57 3.04 22.50
CA HIS A 497 -3.46 2.23 21.29
C HIS A 497 -3.49 3.06 20.00
N VAL A 498 -3.64 4.38 20.10
CA VAL A 498 -3.73 5.28 18.95
C VAL A 498 -2.73 6.43 19.06
N GLN A 499 -2.02 6.68 17.96
CA GLN A 499 -1.17 7.85 17.76
C GLN A 499 -2.00 9.03 17.27
N ILE A 500 -2.02 10.11 18.05
CA ILE A 500 -2.66 11.36 17.63
C ILE A 500 -1.58 12.25 17.00
N VAL A 501 -1.71 12.52 15.71
CA VAL A 501 -0.70 13.18 14.90
C VAL A 501 -1.20 14.55 14.44
N PRO A 502 -0.63 15.67 14.92
CA PRO A 502 -0.95 16.99 14.38
C PRO A 502 -0.35 17.15 12.99
N LEU A 503 -1.17 17.60 12.03
CA LEU A 503 -0.74 17.97 10.69
C LEU A 503 -0.70 19.50 10.54
N PHE A 504 0.51 20.06 10.51
CA PHE A 504 0.75 21.49 10.29
C PHE A 504 0.90 21.78 8.80
N GLU A 505 -0.11 22.42 8.20
CA GLU A 505 -0.20 22.55 6.73
C GLU A 505 0.24 23.93 6.22
N THR A 506 0.05 24.99 7.00
CA THR A 506 0.43 26.35 6.56
C THR A 506 1.84 26.72 6.98
N ILE A 507 2.44 27.69 6.27
CA ILE A 507 3.77 28.23 6.62
C ILE A 507 3.81 28.75 8.06
N GLN A 508 2.71 29.38 8.52
CA GLN A 508 2.65 29.90 9.88
C GLN A 508 2.57 28.77 10.91
N ASP A 509 1.81 27.72 10.61
CA ASP A 509 1.67 26.57 11.50
C ASP A 509 2.99 25.80 11.62
N LEU A 510 3.72 25.63 10.50
CA LEU A 510 5.05 25.02 10.51
C LEU A 510 6.07 25.82 11.34
N ARG A 511 5.98 27.16 11.31
CA ARG A 511 6.83 28.01 12.16
C ARG A 511 6.49 27.90 13.64
N ASN A 512 5.21 27.71 13.95
CA ASN A 512 4.70 27.62 15.32
C ASN A 512 4.79 26.19 15.90
N ALA A 513 4.91 25.17 15.06
CA ALA A 513 4.90 23.76 15.45
C ALA A 513 5.85 23.42 16.62
N PRO A 514 7.11 23.90 16.69
CA PRO A 514 7.98 23.60 17.83
C PRO A 514 7.43 24.10 19.19
N ASP A 515 6.80 25.27 19.21
CA ASP A 515 6.17 25.82 20.42
C ASP A 515 4.92 25.02 20.79
N VAL A 516 4.07 24.71 19.81
CA VAL A 516 2.87 23.87 20.00
C VAL A 516 3.24 22.51 20.60
N MET A 517 4.24 21.84 20.02
CA MET A 517 4.70 20.53 20.52
C MET A 517 5.34 20.64 21.91
N THR A 518 6.11 21.70 22.19
CA THR A 518 6.69 21.94 23.53
C THR A 518 5.58 22.07 24.58
N ARG A 519 4.54 22.85 24.28
CA ARG A 519 3.39 23.03 25.19
C ARG A 519 2.61 21.73 25.39
N LEU A 520 2.47 20.90 24.36
CA LEU A 520 1.88 19.56 24.47
C LEU A 520 2.72 18.66 25.37
N PHE A 521 4.03 18.57 25.16
CA PHE A 521 4.91 17.73 25.98
C PHE A 521 4.97 18.14 27.46
N LEU A 522 4.70 19.41 27.76
CA LEU A 522 4.60 19.92 29.13
C LEU A 522 3.21 19.74 29.76
N ASN A 523 2.18 19.44 28.96
CA ASN A 523 0.82 19.26 29.45
C ASN A 523 0.71 17.93 30.24
N PRO A 524 0.12 17.94 31.47
CA PRO A 524 0.11 16.75 32.32
C PRO A 524 -0.73 15.60 31.74
N ALA A 525 -1.86 15.88 31.08
CA ALA A 525 -2.69 14.86 30.46
C ALA A 525 -1.99 14.22 29.25
N TYR A 526 -1.34 15.05 28.43
CA TYR A 526 -0.56 14.56 27.29
C TYR A 526 0.66 13.74 27.72
N LYS A 527 1.33 14.15 28.81
CA LYS A 527 2.44 13.39 29.37
C LYS A 527 2.01 12.00 29.83
N GLN A 528 0.87 11.88 30.53
CA GLN A 528 0.32 10.58 30.92
C GLN A 528 -0.01 9.71 29.70
N TYR A 529 -0.51 10.31 28.62
CA TYR A 529 -0.74 9.62 27.35
C TYR A 529 0.55 9.08 26.73
N MET A 530 1.63 9.86 26.70
CA MET A 530 2.93 9.43 26.19
C MET A 530 3.52 8.29 27.03
N GLU A 531 3.49 8.43 28.36
CA GLU A 531 3.99 7.40 29.29
C GLU A 531 3.23 6.07 29.13
N ALA A 532 1.91 6.11 28.95
CA ALA A 532 1.08 4.93 28.72
C ALA A 532 1.41 4.22 27.38
N ARG A 533 1.94 4.97 26.41
CA ARG A 533 2.38 4.44 25.11
C ARG A 533 3.84 3.99 25.08
N GLY A 534 4.56 4.13 26.19
CA GLY A 534 5.96 3.72 26.34
C GLY A 534 6.98 4.73 25.79
N ASP A 535 6.59 5.99 25.62
CA ASP A 535 7.42 7.08 25.11
C ASP A 535 7.93 8.03 26.22
#